data_AF-E4U6Y1-F1
#
_entry.id   AF-E4U6Y1-F1
#
_cell.length_a   1.000
_cell.length_b   1.000
_cell.length_c   1.000
_cell.angle_alpha   90.00
_cell.angle_beta   90.00
_cell.angle_gamma   90.00
#
_symmetry.space_group_name_H-M   'P 1'
#
loop_
_entity.id
_entity.type
_entity.pdbx_description
1 polymer ?
#
loop_
_entity_poly.entity_id
_entity_poly.type
_entity_poly.pdbx_seq_one_letter_code
_entity_poly.pdbx_strand_id
1 'polypeptide(L)'
;MKGSKKNKGFTLVELAVVIVIIGVLAAIAVPRFLSTTETAVDAQVQATADAVRSAYSIYLAQNRGTKPTCTQLLSSIEEIRRTGSNTAVGVRDPNLQIRCSGNPASSVRVYNSNARTYTNNSRAYVINFR
;
A
#
# COMPACT_ATOMS: atom_id res chain seq x y z
N MET A 1 26.03 -11.09 61.41
CA MET A 1 27.04 -11.02 60.33
C MET A 1 26.43 -10.26 59.15
N LYS A 2 26.93 -9.06 58.83
CA LYS A 2 26.40 -8.20 57.74
C LYS A 2 27.29 -8.38 56.50
N GLY A 3 26.79 -9.08 55.50
CA GLY A 3 27.46 -9.24 54.20
C GLY A 3 27.39 -7.93 53.40
N SER A 4 28.54 -7.28 53.22
CA SER A 4 28.67 -6.05 52.42
C SER A 4 28.42 -6.37 50.95
N LYS A 5 27.26 -5.98 50.41
CA LYS A 5 27.00 -6.04 48.97
C LYS A 5 27.94 -5.06 48.26
N LYS A 6 28.91 -5.56 47.49
CA LYS A 6 29.74 -4.74 46.60
C LYS A 6 28.84 -4.17 45.51
N ASN A 7 28.54 -2.87 45.59
CA ASN A 7 27.90 -2.15 44.50
C ASN A 7 28.90 -2.06 43.34
N LYS A 8 28.76 -2.94 42.35
CA LYS A 8 29.49 -2.84 41.08
C LYS A 8 28.88 -1.68 40.29
N GLY A 9 29.61 -0.57 40.20
CA GLY A 9 29.27 0.52 39.28
C GLY A 9 29.59 0.14 37.84
N PHE A 10 28.82 0.67 36.89
CA PHE A 10 29.10 0.56 35.46
C PHE A 10 30.44 1.22 35.13
N THR A 11 31.26 0.57 34.31
CA THR A 11 32.51 1.17 33.83
C THR A 11 32.24 2.10 32.65
N LEU A 12 33.04 3.18 32.52
CA LEU A 12 32.98 4.06 31.34
C LEU A 12 33.25 3.29 30.04
N VAL A 13 34.08 2.25 30.11
CA VAL A 13 34.40 1.37 28.98
C VAL A 13 33.20 0.54 28.56
N GLU A 14 32.43 -0.01 29.50
CA GLU A 14 31.18 -0.72 29.18
C GLU A 14 30.18 0.19 28.47
N LEU A 15 30.02 1.43 28.95
CA LEU A 15 29.08 2.36 28.35
C LEU A 15 29.54 2.82 26.96
N ALA A 16 30.86 3.01 26.76
CA ALA A 16 31.45 3.36 25.47
C ALA A 16 31.28 2.25 24.41
N VAL A 17 31.46 0.98 24.78
CA VAL A 17 31.23 -0.14 23.85
C VAL A 17 29.75 -0.25 23.48
N VAL A 18 28.84 -0.05 24.42
CA VAL A 18 27.39 -0.13 24.16
C VAL A 18 26.93 0.93 23.16
N ILE A 19 27.36 2.19 23.30
CA ILE A 19 26.98 3.25 22.34
C ILE A 19 27.54 3.00 20.94
N VAL A 20 28.73 2.42 20.83
CA VAL A 20 29.32 2.06 19.55
C VAL A 20 28.51 0.95 18.87
N ILE A 21 28.13 -0.09 19.61
CA ILE A 21 27.29 -1.18 19.08
C ILE A 21 25.92 -0.65 18.65
N ILE A 22 25.24 0.15 19.48
CA ILE A 22 23.95 0.76 19.13
C ILE A 22 24.10 1.67 17.90
N GLY A 23 25.19 2.42 17.78
CA GLY A 23 25.47 3.26 16.61
C GLY A 23 25.56 2.48 15.30
N VAL A 24 26.28 1.34 15.30
CA VAL A 24 26.39 0.48 14.10
C VAL A 24 25.05 -0.18 13.76
N LEU A 25 24.33 -0.70 14.75
CA LEU A 25 23.02 -1.33 14.54
C LEU A 25 22.00 -0.32 13.98
N ALA A 26 21.97 0.91 14.52
CA ALA A 26 21.08 1.96 14.05
C ALA A 26 21.38 2.38 12.61
N ALA A 27 22.67 2.48 12.24
CA ALA A 27 23.09 2.86 10.89
C ALA A 27 22.62 1.88 9.81
N ILE A 28 22.58 0.57 10.11
CA ILE A 28 22.15 -0.47 9.15
C ILE A 28 20.63 -0.62 9.11
N ALA A 29 19.95 -0.47 10.25
CA ALA A 29 18.51 -0.72 10.36
C ALA A 29 17.67 0.34 9.65
N VAL A 30 17.97 1.62 9.84
CA VAL A 30 17.18 2.76 9.31
C VAL A 30 16.97 2.73 7.79
N PRO A 31 18.01 2.57 6.93
CA PRO A 31 17.81 2.65 5.48
C PRO A 31 16.90 1.55 4.92
N ARG A 32 16.83 0.36 5.55
CA ARG A 32 15.99 -0.75 5.07
C ARG A 32 14.50 -0.58 5.36
N PHE A 33 14.14 0.15 6.42
CA PHE A 33 12.73 0.40 6.75
C PHE A 33 12.04 1.30 5.72
N LEU A 34 12.75 2.30 5.20
CA LEU A 34 12.19 3.24 4.23
C LEU A 34 11.90 2.56 2.88
N SER A 35 12.83 1.74 2.37
CA SER A 35 12.68 1.06 1.08
C SER A 35 11.56 0.01 1.08
N THR A 36 11.27 -0.62 2.22
CA THR A 36 10.24 -1.68 2.32
C THR A 36 8.82 -1.10 2.30
N THR A 37 8.66 0.13 2.79
CA THR A 37 7.36 0.81 2.78
C THR A 37 6.95 1.19 1.36
N GLU A 38 7.88 1.70 0.55
CA GLU A 38 7.61 2.07 -0.85
C GLU A 38 7.20 0.86 -1.71
N THR A 39 7.87 -0.29 -1.53
CA THR A 39 7.53 -1.52 -2.27
C THR A 39 6.20 -2.11 -1.83
N ALA A 40 5.85 -1.99 -0.55
CA ALA A 40 4.53 -2.39 -0.05
C ALA A 40 3.40 -1.57 -0.69
N VAL A 41 3.61 -0.26 -0.90
CA VAL A 41 2.61 0.59 -1.56
C VAL A 41 2.46 0.24 -3.05
N ASP A 42 3.56 -0.04 -3.76
CA ASP A 42 3.49 -0.52 -5.15
C ASP A 42 2.73 -1.87 -5.24
N ALA A 43 2.93 -2.77 -4.27
CA ALA A 43 2.21 -4.04 -4.18
C ALA A 43 0.71 -3.82 -3.90
N GLN A 44 0.35 -2.86 -3.05
CA GLN A 44 -1.05 -2.50 -2.79
C GLN A 44 -1.77 -2.04 -4.08
N VAL A 45 -1.12 -1.22 -4.91
CA VAL A 45 -1.70 -0.77 -6.18
C VAL A 45 -2.01 -1.96 -7.09
N GLN A 46 -1.08 -2.92 -7.18
CA GLN A 46 -1.26 -4.13 -7.99
C GLN A 46 -2.37 -5.03 -7.43
N ALA A 47 -2.39 -5.27 -6.12
CA ALA A 47 -3.44 -6.06 -5.47
C ALA A 47 -4.84 -5.46 -5.70
N THR A 48 -4.94 -4.13 -5.59
CA THR A 48 -6.19 -3.41 -5.88
C THR A 48 -6.58 -3.53 -7.35
N ALA A 49 -5.61 -3.45 -8.26
CA ALA A 49 -5.87 -3.64 -9.69
C ALA A 49 -6.38 -5.05 -10.01
N ASP A 50 -5.84 -6.07 -9.36
CA ASP A 50 -6.32 -7.45 -9.51
C ASP A 50 -7.71 -7.65 -8.90
N ALA A 51 -8.01 -7.02 -7.76
CA ALA A 51 -9.35 -6.99 -7.19
C ALA A 51 -10.37 -6.36 -8.16
N VAL A 52 -10.01 -5.26 -8.83
CA VAL A 52 -10.86 -4.64 -9.87
C VAL A 52 -11.07 -5.59 -11.05
N ARG A 53 -10.01 -6.27 -11.52
CA ARG A 53 -10.10 -7.23 -12.64
C ARG A 53 -11.01 -8.41 -12.28
N SER A 54 -10.88 -8.92 -11.05
CA SER A 54 -11.74 -9.97 -10.51
C SER A 54 -13.19 -9.50 -10.46
N ALA A 55 -13.47 -8.34 -9.86
CA ALA A 55 -14.81 -7.74 -9.79
C ALA A 55 -15.44 -7.58 -11.18
N TYR A 56 -14.67 -7.14 -12.18
CA TYR A 56 -15.14 -7.04 -13.56
C TYR A 56 -15.55 -8.41 -14.13
N SER A 57 -14.70 -9.43 -13.96
CA SER A 57 -14.99 -10.79 -14.46
C SER A 57 -16.20 -11.43 -13.78
N ILE A 58 -16.35 -11.24 -12.47
CA ILE A 58 -17.51 -11.69 -11.69
C ILE A 58 -18.78 -11.01 -12.20
N TYR A 59 -18.71 -9.70 -12.45
CA TYR A 59 -19.86 -8.96 -12.99
C TYR A 59 -20.28 -9.52 -14.36
N LEU A 60 -19.33 -9.78 -15.26
CA LEU A 60 -19.62 -10.38 -16.56
C LEU A 60 -20.30 -11.76 -16.41
N ALA A 61 -19.77 -12.60 -15.51
CA ALA A 61 -20.32 -13.94 -15.27
C ALA A 61 -21.77 -13.86 -14.73
N GLN A 62 -22.04 -12.93 -13.80
CA GLN A 62 -23.36 -12.74 -13.22
C GLN A 62 -24.37 -12.14 -14.21
N ASN A 63 -23.91 -11.28 -15.13
CA ASN A 63 -24.77 -10.51 -16.03
C ASN A 63 -24.73 -11.00 -17.48
N ARG A 64 -24.49 -12.31 -17.70
CA ARG A 64 -24.50 -12.96 -19.02
C ARG A 64 -23.61 -12.26 -20.06
N GLY A 65 -22.43 -11.78 -19.64
CA GLY A 65 -21.48 -11.09 -20.50
C GLY A 65 -21.73 -9.58 -20.67
N THR A 66 -22.73 -9.01 -19.99
CA THR A 66 -22.98 -7.56 -20.02
C THR A 66 -21.89 -6.82 -19.25
N LYS A 67 -21.21 -5.89 -19.93
CA LYS A 67 -20.11 -5.10 -19.34
C LYS A 67 -20.65 -4.10 -18.29
N PRO A 68 -20.04 -4.01 -17.10
CA PRO A 68 -20.46 -3.05 -16.08
C PRO A 68 -20.16 -1.62 -16.53
N THR A 69 -20.99 -0.68 -16.09
CA THR A 69 -20.65 0.75 -16.06
C THR A 69 -19.60 1.02 -14.97
N CYS A 70 -18.90 2.16 -15.07
CA CYS A 70 -17.95 2.55 -14.01
C CYS A 70 -18.57 2.64 -12.62
N THR A 71 -19.85 3.05 -12.54
CA THR A 71 -20.58 3.09 -11.26
C THR A 71 -20.77 1.70 -10.68
N GLN A 72 -21.22 0.75 -11.50
CA GLN A 72 -21.49 -0.63 -11.08
C GLN A 72 -20.21 -1.38 -10.69
N LEU A 73 -19.13 -1.19 -11.45
CA LEU A 73 -17.85 -1.83 -11.17
C LEU A 73 -17.22 -1.35 -9.86
N LEU A 74 -17.26 -0.04 -9.61
CA LEU A 74 -16.67 0.52 -8.40
C LEU A 74 -17.55 0.32 -7.16
N SER A 75 -18.85 0.04 -7.32
CA SER A 75 -19.72 -0.31 -6.19
C SER A 75 -19.57 -1.76 -5.73
N SER A 76 -18.99 -2.65 -6.55
CA SER A 76 -18.81 -4.07 -6.21
C SER A 76 -17.49 -4.35 -5.48
N ILE A 77 -16.73 -3.33 -5.09
CA ILE A 77 -15.44 -3.47 -4.41
C ILE A 77 -15.60 -2.89 -3.00
N GLU A 78 -15.50 -3.74 -1.99
CA GLU A 78 -15.82 -3.38 -0.60
C GLU A 78 -14.73 -2.54 0.08
N GLU A 79 -13.48 -2.63 -0.37
CA GLU A 79 -12.35 -1.92 0.26
C GLU A 79 -12.12 -0.51 -0.29
N ILE A 80 -13.00 -0.03 -1.17
CA ILE A 80 -12.92 1.31 -1.75
C ILE A 80 -14.15 2.15 -1.42
N ARG A 81 -13.94 3.44 -1.22
CA ARG A 81 -14.99 4.44 -1.08
C ARG A 81 -15.09 5.25 -2.36
N ARG A 82 -16.23 5.19 -3.03
CA ARG A 82 -16.52 6.05 -4.19
C ARG A 82 -16.53 7.53 -3.76
N THR A 83 -15.85 8.36 -4.54
CA THR A 83 -15.78 9.82 -4.33
C THR A 83 -16.48 10.57 -5.48
N GLY A 84 -16.83 9.87 -6.55
CA GLY A 84 -17.62 10.38 -7.66
C GLY A 84 -18.10 9.24 -8.56
N SER A 85 -18.72 9.56 -9.70
CA SER A 85 -19.27 8.55 -10.62
C SER A 85 -18.21 7.56 -11.10
N ASN A 86 -17.00 8.05 -11.36
CA ASN A 86 -15.90 7.30 -11.98
C ASN A 86 -14.62 7.31 -11.13
N THR A 87 -14.70 7.75 -9.87
CA THR A 87 -13.55 7.87 -8.98
C THR A 87 -13.85 7.25 -7.63
N ALA A 88 -12.85 6.57 -7.07
CA ALA A 88 -12.89 6.00 -5.74
C ALA A 88 -11.51 6.08 -5.09
N VAL A 89 -11.47 5.97 -3.76
CA VAL A 89 -10.25 5.94 -2.96
C VAL A 89 -10.25 4.72 -2.05
N GLY A 90 -9.07 4.24 -1.65
CA GLY A 90 -8.97 3.20 -0.63
C GLY A 90 -9.57 3.65 0.70
N VAL A 91 -10.30 2.77 1.38
CA VAL A 91 -10.86 3.07 2.72
C VAL A 91 -9.75 3.15 3.77
N ARG A 92 -8.76 2.26 3.67
CA ARG A 92 -7.60 2.21 4.58
C ARG A 92 -6.53 3.23 4.20
N ASP A 93 -6.38 3.51 2.91
CA ASP A 93 -5.33 4.36 2.37
C ASP A 93 -5.93 5.41 1.43
N PRO A 94 -6.16 6.65 1.89
CA PRO A 94 -6.77 7.69 1.06
C PRO A 94 -5.87 8.15 -0.11
N ASN A 95 -4.58 7.83 -0.04
CA ASN A 95 -3.63 8.08 -1.12
C ASN A 95 -3.79 7.11 -2.30
N LEU A 96 -4.40 5.94 -2.07
CA LEU A 96 -4.77 4.99 -3.11
C LEU A 96 -6.00 5.50 -3.84
N GLN A 97 -5.87 5.80 -5.12
CA GLN A 97 -6.92 6.32 -5.98
C GLN A 97 -7.20 5.36 -7.13
N ILE A 98 -8.49 5.22 -7.43
CA ILE A 98 -9.02 4.40 -8.50
C ILE A 98 -9.85 5.31 -9.42
N ARG A 99 -9.55 5.29 -10.70
CA ARG A 99 -10.28 6.05 -11.71
C ARG A 99 -10.72 5.15 -12.85
N CYS A 100 -12.02 5.02 -13.01
CA CYS A 100 -12.62 4.29 -14.10
C CYS A 100 -12.88 5.24 -15.29
N SER A 101 -12.90 4.69 -16.51
CA SER A 101 -13.22 5.42 -17.74
C SER A 101 -14.00 4.54 -18.70
N GLY A 102 -14.92 5.16 -19.44
CA GLY A 102 -15.84 4.52 -20.39
C GLY A 102 -17.22 4.23 -19.79
N ASN A 103 -18.21 4.11 -20.66
CA ASN A 103 -19.56 3.63 -20.32
C ASN A 103 -20.10 2.76 -21.47
N PRO A 104 -19.96 1.42 -21.43
CA PRO A 104 -19.48 0.60 -20.30
C PRO A 104 -17.99 0.78 -19.98
N ALA A 105 -17.58 0.37 -18.78
CA ALA A 105 -16.21 0.52 -18.28
C ALA A 105 -15.20 -0.08 -19.27
N SER A 106 -14.34 0.78 -19.81
CA SER A 106 -13.35 0.45 -20.84
C SER A 106 -11.94 0.35 -20.26
N SER A 107 -11.63 1.17 -19.24
CA SER A 107 -10.37 1.06 -18.51
C SER A 107 -10.53 1.49 -17.05
N VAL A 108 -9.68 0.96 -16.18
CA VAL A 108 -9.50 1.43 -14.81
C VAL A 108 -8.02 1.72 -14.58
N ARG A 109 -7.76 2.86 -13.96
CA ARG A 109 -6.45 3.30 -13.50
C ARG A 109 -6.40 3.19 -11.99
N VAL A 110 -5.34 2.59 -11.46
CA VAL A 110 -5.08 2.52 -10.02
C VAL A 110 -3.70 3.11 -9.75
N TYR A 111 -3.60 4.03 -8.79
CA TYR A 111 -2.34 4.66 -8.39
C TYR A 111 -2.38 5.03 -6.92
N ASN A 112 -1.22 5.19 -6.30
CA ASN A 112 -1.09 5.69 -4.94
C ASN A 112 -0.02 6.79 -4.92
N SER A 113 -0.29 7.96 -4.35
CA SER A 113 0.66 9.08 -4.34
C SER A 113 1.96 8.80 -3.58
N ASN A 114 1.96 7.81 -2.68
CA ASN A 114 3.13 7.36 -1.94
C ASN A 114 3.83 6.16 -2.60
N ALA A 115 3.30 5.67 -3.73
CA ALA A 115 3.91 4.61 -4.51
C ALA A 115 5.24 5.09 -5.10
N ARG A 116 6.14 4.18 -5.44
CA ARG A 116 7.38 4.52 -6.15
C ARG A 116 7.16 4.55 -7.66
N THR A 117 6.36 3.61 -8.16
CA THR A 117 6.13 3.43 -9.60
C THR A 117 4.83 4.09 -10.03
N TYR A 118 3.74 3.79 -9.31
CA TYR A 118 2.38 4.17 -9.69
C TYR A 118 1.88 5.42 -8.94
N THR A 119 2.56 6.55 -9.14
CA THR A 119 2.44 7.71 -8.25
C THR A 119 1.25 8.63 -8.53
N ASN A 120 0.72 8.61 -9.75
CA ASN A 120 -0.36 9.50 -10.17
C ASN A 120 -1.12 8.92 -11.37
N ASN A 121 -2.15 9.63 -11.83
CA ASN A 121 -3.00 9.20 -12.92
C ASN A 121 -2.25 8.97 -14.27
N SER A 122 -1.17 9.70 -14.52
CA SER A 122 -0.35 9.52 -15.73
C SER A 122 0.60 8.33 -15.64
N ARG A 123 0.97 7.92 -14.42
CA ARG A 123 1.82 6.77 -14.12
C ARG A 123 1.04 5.63 -13.48
N ALA A 124 -0.27 5.57 -13.66
CA ALA A 124 -1.12 4.59 -13.00
C ALA A 124 -0.94 3.18 -13.59
N TYR A 125 -1.23 2.16 -12.78
CA TYR A 125 -1.46 0.83 -13.31
C TYR A 125 -2.77 0.85 -14.09
N VAL A 126 -2.73 0.52 -15.39
CA VAL A 126 -3.88 0.60 -16.28
C VAL A 126 -4.39 -0.80 -16.62
N ILE A 127 -5.65 -1.05 -16.27
CA ILE A 127 -6.40 -2.23 -16.69
C ILE A 127 -7.25 -1.81 -17.87
N ASN A 128 -7.06 -2.46 -19.01
CA ASN A 128 -7.93 -2.29 -20.17
C ASN A 128 -8.86 -3.50 -20.27
N PHE A 129 -10.16 -3.24 -20.39
CA PHE A 129 -11.15 -4.28 -20.57
C PHE A 129 -11.50 -4.40 -22.06
N ARG A 130 -11.50 -5.63 -22.57
CA ARG A 130 -11.89 -5.92 -23.96
C ARG A 130 -13.35 -6.34 -24.06
#